data_AF-A0A8I3MPA1-F1
#
_entry.id   AF-A0A8I3MPA1-F1
#
_cell.length_a   1.000
_cell.length_b   1.000
_cell.length_c   1.000
_cell.angle_alpha   90.00
_cell.angle_beta   90.00
_cell.angle_gamma   90.00
#
_symmetry.space_group_name_H-M   'P 1'
#
loop_
_entity.id
_entity.type
_entity.pdbx_description
1 polymer ?
#
loop_
_entity_poly.entity_id
_entity_poly.type
_entity_poly.pdbx_seq_one_letter_code
_entity_poly.pdbx_strand_id
1 'polypeptide(L)'
;MGSQRDSRKQREGIEERSGDVILRLVLTLHCLHSHLGGNQDDYQLVRKLGRGKYSEVFEAINITNNERVVVKILKPVKKKKIKREVKILENLRGGTNIIKLIDTVKDPVSKTPALVFEYINNTDFKQLYQILTDFDIRFYMYELLKALDYCHSKGIMHRDVKPHNVMIDHQQKKLRLIDWGLAEFYHPAQEYNVRVASRYFKGPELLVDYQMYDYSLDMWSLGCMLASMIFRKEPFFHGQDNYDQLVRIAKVLGTDELYGYLKKYHIDLDPHFNDILGQHSRKRWENFIHSENRHLVSPEALDLLDKLLRYDHQQRLTAKEAMEHPYFYPVVKEQSQPCADNAVLSSGLTAAR
;
A
#
# COMPACT_ATOMS: atom_id res chain seq x y z
N MET A 1 -22.85 -3.28 -21.80
CA MET A 1 -22.84 -1.80 -21.62
C MET A 1 -23.36 -1.33 -20.26
N GLY A 2 -23.78 -2.22 -19.34
CA GLY A 2 -24.27 -1.84 -18.01
C GLY A 2 -23.19 -1.57 -16.96
N SER A 3 -22.09 -2.35 -16.90
CA SER A 3 -21.14 -2.26 -15.77
C SER A 3 -20.20 -1.06 -15.78
N GLN A 4 -19.94 -0.43 -16.94
CA GLN A 4 -19.11 0.77 -17.03
C GLN A 4 -19.83 2.06 -16.58
N ARG A 5 -21.17 2.05 -16.54
CA ARG A 5 -21.95 3.21 -16.06
C ARG A 5 -22.08 3.25 -14.53
N ASP A 6 -22.10 2.10 -13.88
CA ASP A 6 -22.19 2.00 -12.42
C ASP A 6 -20.86 2.31 -11.72
N SER A 7 -19.71 1.92 -12.31
CA SER A 7 -18.39 2.27 -11.79
C SER A 7 -18.11 3.77 -11.84
N ARG A 8 -18.64 4.47 -12.86
CA ARG A 8 -18.53 5.94 -12.98
C ARG A 8 -19.35 6.67 -11.91
N LYS A 9 -20.57 6.21 -11.61
CA LYS A 9 -21.44 6.77 -10.56
C LYS A 9 -20.90 6.56 -9.15
N GLN A 10 -20.26 5.43 -8.87
CA GLN A 10 -19.61 5.22 -7.56
C GLN A 10 -18.39 6.13 -7.38
N ARG A 11 -17.65 6.44 -8.45
CA ARG A 11 -16.53 7.40 -8.42
C ARG A 11 -17.01 8.85 -8.25
N GLU A 12 -18.08 9.25 -8.92
CA GLU A 12 -18.74 10.55 -8.68
C GLU A 12 -19.22 10.67 -7.21
N GLY A 13 -19.73 9.58 -6.62
CA GLY A 13 -20.11 9.55 -5.20
C GLY A 13 -18.92 9.58 -4.21
N ILE A 14 -17.75 9.09 -4.60
CA ILE A 14 -16.49 9.27 -3.85
C ILE A 14 -15.99 10.70 -4.01
N GLU A 15 -16.11 11.30 -5.19
CA GLU A 15 -15.76 12.70 -5.48
C GLU A 15 -16.64 13.69 -4.69
N GLU A 16 -17.96 13.48 -4.62
CA GLU A 16 -18.88 14.31 -3.83
C GLU A 16 -18.63 14.20 -2.31
N ARG A 17 -18.44 12.98 -1.78
CA ARG A 17 -18.10 12.80 -0.35
C ARG A 17 -16.71 13.31 -0.01
N SER A 18 -15.79 13.32 -0.97
CA SER A 18 -14.46 13.92 -0.81
C SER A 18 -14.53 15.44 -0.84
N GLY A 19 -15.42 16.04 -1.64
CA GLY A 19 -15.61 17.50 -1.73
C GLY A 19 -15.88 18.18 -0.38
N ASP A 20 -16.74 17.58 0.44
CA ASP A 20 -17.07 18.10 1.79
C ASP A 20 -15.93 17.92 2.81
N VAL A 21 -15.09 16.89 2.63
CA VAL A 21 -13.87 16.69 3.45
C VAL A 21 -12.75 17.63 2.99
N ILE A 22 -12.66 17.89 1.68
CA ILE A 22 -11.70 18.80 1.03
C ILE A 22 -11.92 20.24 1.49
N LEU A 23 -13.17 20.71 1.61
CA LEU A 23 -13.46 22.07 2.07
C LEU A 23 -13.09 22.29 3.55
N ARG A 24 -13.15 21.24 4.38
CA ARG A 24 -12.69 21.30 5.78
C ARG A 24 -11.16 21.27 5.92
N LEU A 25 -10.43 20.67 4.97
CA LEU A 25 -8.97 20.54 5.01
C LEU A 25 -8.22 21.84 4.62
N VAL A 26 -8.78 22.64 3.70
CA VAL A 26 -8.17 23.92 3.29
C VAL A 26 -8.12 24.93 4.45
N LEU A 27 -9.10 24.88 5.35
CA LEU A 27 -9.14 25.74 6.54
C LEU A 27 -8.20 25.28 7.66
N THR A 28 -7.68 24.04 7.64
CA THR A 28 -6.80 23.53 8.72
C THR A 28 -5.30 23.70 8.45
N LEU A 29 -4.86 23.99 7.21
CA LEU A 29 -3.42 24.16 6.94
C LEU A 29 -2.82 25.41 7.62
N HIS A 30 -3.66 26.39 7.97
CA HIS A 30 -3.25 27.59 8.71
C HIS A 30 -3.24 27.40 10.24
N CYS A 31 -3.69 26.26 10.76
CA CYS A 31 -3.84 26.02 12.21
C CYS A 31 -2.95 24.87 12.75
N LEU A 32 -1.79 24.62 12.13
CA LEU A 32 -0.80 23.65 12.66
C LEU A 32 0.24 24.36 13.53
N HIS A 33 -0.22 24.83 14.71
CA HIS A 33 0.60 25.01 15.91
C HIS A 33 0.56 23.75 16.82
N SER A 34 0.16 22.59 16.28
CA SER A 34 0.15 21.34 17.03
C SER A 34 1.56 21.04 17.54
N HIS A 35 1.66 21.01 18.86
CA HIS A 35 2.87 20.84 19.63
C HIS A 35 3.52 19.49 19.26
N LEU A 36 4.75 19.52 18.73
CA LEU A 36 5.67 18.39 18.88
C LEU A 36 6.03 18.36 20.37
N GLY A 37 5.16 17.76 21.18
CA GLY A 37 5.10 17.97 22.63
C GLY A 37 5.72 16.86 23.47
N GLY A 38 6.03 15.70 22.89
CA GLY A 38 6.68 14.60 23.61
C GLY A 38 8.19 14.80 23.74
N ASN A 39 8.75 14.40 24.88
CA ASN A 39 10.19 14.42 25.10
C ASN A 39 10.81 13.13 24.54
N GLN A 40 11.82 13.23 23.68
CA GLN A 40 12.51 12.04 23.16
C GLN A 40 13.23 11.26 24.27
N ASP A 41 13.57 11.90 25.40
CA ASP A 41 14.20 11.24 26.55
C ASP A 41 13.30 10.18 27.20
N ASP A 42 11.98 10.19 26.92
CA ASP A 42 11.03 9.17 27.37
C ASP A 42 11.23 7.82 26.64
N TYR A 43 12.08 7.78 25.59
CA TYR A 43 12.28 6.62 24.74
C TYR A 43 13.73 6.16 24.71
N GLN A 44 14.00 5.01 25.32
CA GLN A 44 15.32 4.39 25.30
C GLN A 44 15.48 3.53 24.04
N LEU A 45 16.40 3.91 23.14
CA LEU A 45 16.71 3.13 21.94
C LEU A 45 17.40 1.80 22.33
N VAL A 46 16.89 0.68 21.81
CA VAL A 46 17.40 -0.66 22.10
C VAL A 46 18.30 -1.14 20.96
N ARG A 47 17.79 -1.17 19.73
CA ARG A 47 18.55 -1.62 18.56
C ARG A 47 18.06 -0.97 17.28
N LYS A 48 18.97 -0.85 16.30
CA LYS A 48 18.63 -0.38 14.96
C LYS A 48 17.90 -1.48 14.18
N LEU A 49 16.72 -1.15 13.66
CA LEU A 49 15.93 -2.06 12.82
C LEU A 49 16.21 -1.85 11.34
N GLY A 50 16.51 -0.60 10.93
CA GLY A 50 16.74 -0.31 9.52
C GLY A 50 17.22 1.11 9.24
N ARG A 51 17.59 1.33 7.99
CA ARG A 51 18.02 2.64 7.47
C ARG A 51 17.38 2.89 6.12
N GLY A 52 16.59 3.96 6.04
CA GLY A 52 15.98 4.43 4.80
C GLY A 52 16.72 5.63 4.21
N LYS A 53 16.26 6.08 3.03
CA LYS A 53 16.76 7.31 2.39
C LYS A 53 16.51 8.55 3.27
N TYR A 54 15.37 8.59 3.96
CA TYR A 54 14.91 9.76 4.72
C TYR A 54 14.86 9.55 6.23
N SER A 55 15.20 8.35 6.73
CA SER A 55 15.09 8.05 8.15
C SER A 55 16.05 6.96 8.61
N GLU A 56 16.21 6.85 9.91
CA GLU A 56 16.76 5.70 10.61
C GLU A 56 15.70 5.18 11.58
N VAL A 57 15.55 3.86 11.68
CA VAL A 57 14.45 3.22 12.43
C VAL A 57 15.04 2.34 13.51
N PHE A 58 14.53 2.49 14.73
CA PHE A 58 15.00 1.81 15.93
C PHE A 58 13.84 1.17 16.68
N GLU A 59 14.11 0.01 17.28
CA GLU A 59 13.29 -0.51 18.38
C GLU A 59 13.67 0.28 19.64
N ALA A 60 12.68 0.65 20.43
CA ALA A 60 12.86 1.39 21.67
C ALA A 60 11.87 0.93 22.74
N ILE A 61 12.12 1.32 23.98
CA ILE A 61 11.22 1.14 25.12
C ILE A 61 10.80 2.53 25.61
N ASN A 62 9.50 2.74 25.77
CA ASN A 62 8.98 3.90 26.49
C ASN A 62 9.20 3.68 28.00
N ILE A 63 10.06 4.47 28.62
CA ILE A 63 10.46 4.27 30.03
C ILE A 63 9.35 4.64 31.02
N THR A 64 8.31 5.35 30.59
CA THR A 64 7.18 5.76 31.45
C THR A 64 6.19 4.63 31.70
N ASN A 65 6.07 3.69 30.75
CA ASN A 65 5.08 2.61 30.80
C ASN A 65 5.65 1.22 30.41
N ASN A 66 6.95 1.12 30.12
CA ASN A 66 7.66 -0.09 29.67
C ASN A 66 7.12 -0.71 28.37
N GLU A 67 6.36 0.04 27.55
CA GLU A 67 5.88 -0.46 26.27
C GLU A 67 6.99 -0.43 25.21
N ARG A 68 7.05 -1.49 24.40
CA ARG A 68 7.93 -1.57 23.25
C ARG A 68 7.34 -0.73 22.11
N VAL A 69 8.18 0.10 21.49
CA VAL A 69 7.80 1.01 20.40
C VAL A 69 8.83 1.01 19.28
N VAL A 70 8.50 1.66 18.18
CA VAL A 70 9.43 1.91 17.06
C VAL A 70 9.64 3.40 16.89
N VAL A 71 10.90 3.84 16.91
CA VAL A 71 11.29 5.25 16.73
C VAL A 71 11.89 5.43 15.34
N LYS A 72 11.23 6.24 14.51
CA LYS A 72 11.72 6.66 13.18
C LYS A 72 12.32 8.06 13.29
N ILE A 73 13.64 8.13 13.38
CA ILE A 73 14.39 9.39 13.39
C ILE A 73 14.46 9.92 11.96
N LEU A 74 13.98 11.14 11.72
CA LEU A 74 13.92 11.73 10.39
C LEU A 74 15.25 12.42 10.07
N LYS A 75 15.87 12.05 8.94
CA LYS A 75 17.05 12.74 8.40
C LYS A 75 16.68 14.16 7.97
N PRO A 76 17.66 15.07 7.80
CA PRO A 76 17.39 16.42 7.31
C PRO A 76 16.61 16.42 5.99
N VAL A 77 15.34 16.83 6.06
CA VAL A 77 14.42 16.97 4.93
C VAL A 77 13.62 18.27 5.06
N LYS A 78 13.02 18.73 3.96
CA LYS A 78 12.17 19.93 3.97
C LYS A 78 11.04 19.78 5.01
N LYS A 79 10.85 20.79 5.87
CA LYS A 79 9.79 20.80 6.91
C LYS A 79 8.39 20.49 6.35
N LYS A 80 8.08 20.92 5.12
CA LYS A 80 6.83 20.59 4.42
C LYS A 80 6.59 19.08 4.31
N LYS A 81 7.64 18.29 4.06
CA LYS A 81 7.54 16.83 3.96
C LYS A 81 7.22 16.18 5.31
N ILE A 82 7.85 16.66 6.39
CA ILE A 82 7.59 16.18 7.76
C ILE A 82 6.16 16.50 8.17
N LYS A 83 5.72 17.75 7.97
CA LYS A 83 4.34 18.17 8.26
C LYS A 83 3.31 17.34 7.50
N ARG A 84 3.59 17.01 6.23
CA ARG A 84 2.71 16.17 5.42
C ARG A 84 2.61 14.75 6.00
N GLU A 85 3.72 14.10 6.30
CA GLU A 85 3.72 12.74 6.86
C GLU A 85 2.97 12.68 8.20
N VAL A 86 3.24 13.62 9.11
CA VAL A 86 2.52 13.73 10.39
C VAL A 86 1.03 13.95 10.16
N LYS A 87 0.65 14.90 9.29
CA LYS A 87 -0.78 15.20 9.05
C LYS A 87 -1.53 14.03 8.43
N ILE A 88 -0.89 13.29 7.52
CA ILE A 88 -1.45 12.06 6.95
C ILE A 88 -1.65 11.00 8.04
N LEU A 89 -0.65 10.75 8.87
CA LEU A 89 -0.75 9.78 9.97
C LEU A 89 -1.82 10.15 11.00
N GLU A 90 -1.96 11.44 11.33
CA GLU A 90 -3.04 11.94 12.19
C GLU A 90 -4.42 11.67 11.57
N ASN A 91 -4.59 11.99 10.28
CA ASN A 91 -5.85 11.80 9.57
C ASN A 91 -6.23 10.32 9.39
N LEU A 92 -5.24 9.42 9.36
CA LEU A 92 -5.44 7.98 9.21
C LEU A 92 -5.44 7.22 10.56
N ARG A 93 -5.29 7.93 11.68
CA ARG A 93 -5.23 7.32 13.01
C ARG A 93 -6.49 6.51 13.32
N GLY A 94 -6.30 5.27 13.73
CA GLY A 94 -7.40 4.34 14.01
C GLY A 94 -7.97 3.64 12.77
N GLY A 95 -7.42 3.91 11.58
CA GLY A 95 -7.74 3.19 10.36
C GLY A 95 -7.34 1.73 10.41
N THR A 96 -8.14 0.88 9.78
CA THR A 96 -7.89 -0.56 9.71
C THR A 96 -6.54 -0.83 9.06
N ASN A 97 -5.68 -1.57 9.76
CA ASN A 97 -4.35 -1.98 9.31
C ASN A 97 -3.40 -0.81 8.95
N ILE A 98 -3.68 0.40 9.41
CA ILE A 98 -2.75 1.54 9.34
C ILE A 98 -1.86 1.54 10.58
N ILE A 99 -0.55 1.75 10.41
CA ILE A 99 0.36 1.88 11.56
C ILE A 99 -0.05 3.02 12.50
N LYS A 100 -0.15 2.72 13.79
CA LYS A 100 -0.48 3.73 14.80
C LYS A 100 0.73 4.63 15.09
N LEU A 101 0.62 5.91 14.75
CA LEU A 101 1.46 6.97 15.31
C LEU A 101 1.07 7.17 16.79
N ILE A 102 2.02 6.94 17.69
CA ILE A 102 1.86 7.11 19.14
C ILE A 102 2.19 8.56 19.51
N ASP A 103 3.35 9.05 19.07
CA ASP A 103 3.86 10.36 19.45
C ASP A 103 4.79 10.95 18.37
N THR A 104 5.00 12.26 18.47
CA THR A 104 5.91 13.05 17.64
C THR A 104 6.86 13.81 18.56
N VAL A 105 8.13 13.40 18.57
CA VAL A 105 9.13 13.90 19.50
C VAL A 105 10.25 14.64 18.78
N LYS A 106 11.06 15.37 19.55
CA LYS A 106 12.32 15.95 19.09
C LYS A 106 13.42 15.66 20.09
N ASP A 107 14.59 15.39 19.55
CA ASP A 107 15.80 15.33 20.35
C ASP A 107 16.06 16.70 21.01
N PRO A 108 16.23 16.78 22.34
CA PRO A 108 16.33 18.05 23.05
C PRO A 108 17.58 18.85 22.69
N VAL A 109 18.65 18.20 22.22
CA VAL A 109 19.93 18.84 21.88
C VAL A 109 19.98 19.21 20.40
N SER A 110 19.90 18.23 19.51
CA SER A 110 20.00 18.39 18.05
C SER A 110 18.74 18.94 17.40
N LYS A 111 17.60 18.92 18.10
CA LYS A 111 16.27 19.30 17.59
C LYS A 111 15.80 18.44 16.40
N THR A 112 16.42 17.28 16.21
CA THR A 112 16.06 16.32 15.16
C THR A 112 14.67 15.73 15.47
N PRO A 113 13.70 15.80 14.54
CA PRO A 113 12.38 15.23 14.76
C PRO A 113 12.37 13.71 14.59
N ALA A 114 11.58 13.03 15.41
CA ALA A 114 11.32 11.60 15.30
C ALA A 114 9.82 11.30 15.46
N LEU A 115 9.39 10.20 14.83
CA LEU A 115 8.03 9.69 14.92
C LEU A 115 8.05 8.37 15.70
N VAL A 116 7.17 8.23 16.68
CA VAL A 116 7.05 7.03 17.53
C VAL A 116 5.82 6.24 17.13
N PHE A 117 5.99 4.95 16.87
CA PHE A 117 4.93 4.05 16.39
C PHE A 117 4.73 2.86 17.31
N GLU A 118 3.57 2.22 17.20
CA GLU A 118 3.35 0.88 17.78
C GLU A 118 4.41 -0.11 17.28
N TYR A 119 4.84 -1.01 18.16
CA TYR A 119 5.72 -2.11 17.78
C TYR A 119 4.94 -3.22 17.07
N ILE A 120 5.49 -3.72 15.96
CA ILE A 120 4.97 -4.86 15.23
C ILE A 120 6.03 -5.96 15.20
N ASN A 121 5.67 -7.17 15.62
CA ASN A 121 6.54 -8.35 15.58
C ASN A 121 6.62 -8.90 14.15
N ASN A 122 7.32 -8.16 13.28
CA ASN A 122 7.36 -8.44 11.85
C ASN A 122 8.13 -9.74 11.53
N THR A 123 7.50 -10.61 10.75
CA THR A 123 8.18 -11.70 10.04
C THR A 123 8.77 -11.15 8.75
N ASP A 124 10.08 -11.36 8.51
CA ASP A 124 10.72 -10.86 7.30
C ASP A 124 10.01 -11.40 6.05
N PHE A 125 9.69 -10.50 5.11
CA PHE A 125 8.89 -10.87 3.94
C PHE A 125 9.57 -11.93 3.06
N LYS A 126 10.91 -11.95 2.96
CA LYS A 126 11.59 -12.97 2.14
C LYS A 126 11.42 -14.36 2.72
N GLN A 127 11.38 -14.47 4.06
CA GLN A 127 11.08 -15.73 4.75
C GLN A 127 9.60 -16.10 4.59
N LEU A 128 8.72 -15.12 4.85
CA LEU A 128 7.29 -15.30 4.81
C LEU A 128 6.81 -15.79 3.44
N TYR A 129 7.30 -15.16 2.37
CA TYR A 129 6.90 -15.44 1.00
C TYR A 129 7.13 -16.89 0.55
N GLN A 130 8.09 -17.59 1.14
CA GLN A 130 8.36 -19.00 0.82
C GLN A 130 7.36 -19.97 1.47
N ILE A 131 6.74 -19.55 2.58
CA ILE A 131 5.88 -20.38 3.42
C ILE A 131 4.39 -20.04 3.31
N LEU A 132 4.03 -18.92 2.67
CA LEU A 132 2.62 -18.53 2.47
C LEU A 132 1.87 -19.60 1.67
N THR A 133 0.73 -20.01 2.20
CA THR A 133 -0.27 -20.81 1.47
C THR A 133 -1.10 -19.91 0.55
N ASP A 134 -1.87 -20.50 -0.37
CA ASP A 134 -2.84 -19.74 -1.18
C ASP A 134 -3.82 -18.94 -0.30
N PHE A 135 -4.31 -19.55 0.79
CA PHE A 135 -5.20 -18.87 1.73
C PHE A 135 -4.51 -17.71 2.44
N ASP A 136 -3.25 -17.86 2.87
CA ASP A 136 -2.51 -16.76 3.50
C ASP A 136 -2.29 -15.60 2.52
N ILE A 137 -2.00 -15.86 1.24
CA ILE A 137 -1.88 -14.82 0.21
C ILE A 137 -3.21 -14.07 0.10
N ARG A 138 -4.33 -14.78 -0.06
CA ARG A 138 -5.67 -14.17 -0.10
C ARG A 138 -5.91 -13.32 1.14
N PHE A 139 -5.63 -13.86 2.33
CA PHE A 139 -5.85 -13.19 3.60
C PHE A 139 -5.05 -11.88 3.71
N TYR A 140 -3.73 -11.92 3.51
CA TYR A 140 -2.89 -10.72 3.65
C TYR A 140 -3.14 -9.69 2.54
N MET A 141 -3.47 -10.13 1.32
CA MET A 141 -3.88 -9.23 0.25
C MET A 141 -5.19 -8.53 0.61
N TYR A 142 -6.15 -9.23 1.19
CA TYR A 142 -7.41 -8.65 1.68
C TYR A 142 -7.19 -7.66 2.82
N GLU A 143 -6.33 -8.00 3.80
CA GLU A 143 -5.98 -7.11 4.91
C GLU A 143 -5.23 -5.85 4.43
N LEU A 144 -4.39 -5.95 3.39
CA LEU A 144 -3.76 -4.80 2.76
C LEU A 144 -4.78 -3.93 1.99
N LEU A 145 -5.74 -4.56 1.29
CA LEU A 145 -6.81 -3.83 0.62
C LEU A 145 -7.67 -3.02 1.60
N LYS A 146 -7.94 -3.53 2.81
CA LYS A 146 -8.62 -2.75 3.87
C LYS A 146 -7.87 -1.46 4.22
N ALA A 147 -6.53 -1.52 4.32
CA ALA A 147 -5.72 -0.33 4.58
C ALA A 147 -5.76 0.66 3.40
N LEU A 148 -5.69 0.17 2.17
CA LEU A 148 -5.75 1.00 0.97
C LEU A 148 -7.11 1.65 0.77
N ASP A 149 -8.20 0.87 0.87
CA ASP A 149 -9.56 1.42 0.80
C ASP A 149 -9.79 2.49 1.86
N TYR A 150 -9.33 2.23 3.10
CA TYR A 150 -9.41 3.20 4.17
C TYR A 150 -8.66 4.50 3.82
N CYS A 151 -7.40 4.44 3.39
CA CYS A 151 -6.65 5.67 3.09
C CYS A 151 -7.15 6.39 1.83
N HIS A 152 -7.57 5.64 0.81
CA HIS A 152 -8.19 6.19 -0.40
C HIS A 152 -9.49 6.92 -0.06
N SER A 153 -10.34 6.34 0.81
CA SER A 153 -11.57 6.99 1.31
C SER A 153 -11.32 8.26 2.14
N LYS A 154 -10.08 8.46 2.63
CA LYS A 154 -9.62 9.66 3.33
C LYS A 154 -8.90 10.64 2.40
N GLY A 155 -8.96 10.42 1.10
CA GLY A 155 -8.35 11.28 0.09
C GLY A 155 -6.83 11.18 0.07
N ILE A 156 -6.24 10.06 0.49
CA ILE A 156 -4.78 9.89 0.60
C ILE A 156 -4.31 8.72 -0.28
N MET A 157 -3.28 8.97 -1.08
CA MET A 157 -2.55 7.94 -1.83
C MET A 157 -1.27 7.56 -1.06
N HIS A 158 -0.94 6.27 -0.96
CA HIS A 158 0.26 5.81 -0.25
C HIS A 158 1.54 6.06 -1.07
N ARG A 159 1.53 5.75 -2.37
CA ARG A 159 2.58 5.96 -3.38
C ARG A 159 3.92 5.24 -3.16
N ASP A 160 3.99 4.30 -2.21
CA ASP A 160 5.14 3.41 -2.01
C ASP A 160 4.71 2.04 -1.44
N VAL A 161 3.59 1.51 -1.93
CA VAL A 161 3.13 0.16 -1.56
C VAL A 161 4.13 -0.86 -2.11
N LYS A 162 4.70 -1.67 -1.23
CA LYS A 162 5.69 -2.72 -1.54
C LYS A 162 5.85 -3.64 -0.33
N PRO A 163 6.42 -4.84 -0.47
CA PRO A 163 6.55 -5.78 0.63
C PRO A 163 7.25 -5.24 1.88
N HIS A 164 8.30 -4.43 1.70
CA HIS A 164 9.05 -3.82 2.79
C HIS A 164 8.23 -2.83 3.65
N ASN A 165 7.12 -2.31 3.09
CA ASN A 165 6.22 -1.38 3.78
C ASN A 165 4.96 -2.08 4.31
N VAL A 166 4.90 -3.41 4.25
CA VAL A 166 3.79 -4.21 4.76
C VAL A 166 4.32 -5.11 5.87
N MET A 167 4.13 -4.66 7.12
CA MET A 167 4.57 -5.40 8.30
C MET A 167 3.56 -6.49 8.63
N ILE A 168 4.01 -7.72 8.81
CA ILE A 168 3.16 -8.89 9.07
C ILE A 168 3.64 -9.61 10.33
N ASP A 169 2.78 -9.68 11.33
CA ASP A 169 2.90 -10.66 12.41
C ASP A 169 2.14 -11.91 11.98
N HIS A 170 2.88 -12.90 11.47
CA HIS A 170 2.27 -14.10 10.91
C HIS A 170 1.66 -15.02 11.99
N GLN A 171 2.19 -14.96 13.21
CA GLN A 171 1.68 -15.76 14.32
C GLN A 171 0.30 -15.26 14.75
N GLN A 172 0.12 -13.94 14.81
CA GLN A 172 -1.15 -13.30 15.19
C GLN A 172 -2.06 -12.98 14.01
N LYS A 173 -1.64 -13.28 12.78
CA LYS A 173 -2.33 -12.90 11.53
C LYS A 173 -2.67 -11.41 11.46
N LYS A 174 -1.73 -10.54 11.87
CA LYS A 174 -1.90 -9.07 11.85
C LYS A 174 -1.05 -8.43 10.75
N LEU A 175 -1.60 -7.42 10.10
CA LEU A 175 -0.93 -6.62 9.07
C LEU A 175 -0.95 -5.13 9.43
N ARG A 176 0.13 -4.42 9.12
CA ARG A 176 0.20 -2.95 9.13
C ARG A 176 0.87 -2.42 7.88
N LEU A 177 0.22 -1.46 7.23
CA LEU A 177 0.84 -0.62 6.20
C LEU A 177 1.61 0.53 6.88
N ILE A 178 2.92 0.61 6.57
CA ILE A 178 3.86 1.55 7.18
C ILE A 178 4.47 2.51 6.14
N ASP A 179 5.26 3.47 6.64
CA ASP A 179 6.05 4.44 5.85
C ASP A 179 5.23 5.34 4.91
N TRP A 180 4.46 6.24 5.52
CA TRP A 180 3.65 7.26 4.85
C TRP A 180 4.45 8.48 4.38
N GLY A 181 5.78 8.42 4.35
CA GLY A 181 6.66 9.56 4.01
C GLY A 181 6.59 9.99 2.53
N LEU A 182 6.12 9.11 1.65
CA LEU A 182 5.84 9.42 0.24
C LEU A 182 4.36 9.64 -0.06
N ALA A 183 3.47 9.42 0.90
CA ALA A 183 2.03 9.60 0.71
C ALA A 183 1.67 11.06 0.39
N GLU A 184 0.48 11.26 -0.19
CA GLU A 184 -0.04 12.57 -0.59
C GLU A 184 -1.56 12.62 -0.52
N PHE A 185 -2.08 13.84 -0.33
CA PHE A 185 -3.49 14.13 -0.54
C PHE A 185 -3.81 14.19 -2.04
N TYR A 186 -4.84 13.46 -2.44
CA TYR A 186 -5.39 13.54 -3.78
C TYR A 186 -6.28 14.79 -3.93
N HIS A 187 -6.12 15.46 -5.06
CA HIS A 187 -6.88 16.61 -5.50
C HIS A 187 -7.13 16.45 -7.01
N PRO A 188 -8.38 16.55 -7.47
CA PRO A 188 -8.70 16.42 -8.89
C PRO A 188 -7.86 17.35 -9.77
N ALA A 189 -7.40 16.84 -10.91
CA ALA A 189 -6.56 17.53 -11.88
C ALA A 189 -5.21 18.06 -11.35
N GLN A 190 -4.80 17.70 -10.12
CA GLN A 190 -3.48 18.07 -9.62
C GLN A 190 -2.41 17.19 -10.27
N GLU A 191 -1.34 17.83 -10.72
CA GLU A 191 -0.13 17.15 -11.16
C GLU A 191 0.76 16.76 -9.97
N TYR A 192 1.19 15.51 -9.96
CA TYR A 192 2.01 14.94 -8.91
C TYR A 192 3.40 14.54 -9.42
N ASN A 193 4.39 14.62 -8.52
CA ASN A 193 5.74 14.17 -8.82
C ASN A 193 5.78 12.66 -9.08
N VAL A 194 6.30 12.25 -10.23
CA VAL A 194 6.42 10.85 -10.68
C VAL A 194 7.60 10.09 -10.06
N ARG A 195 8.53 10.80 -9.40
CA ARG A 195 9.71 10.23 -8.71
C ARG A 195 9.36 9.69 -7.32
N VAL A 196 8.31 8.88 -7.26
CA VAL A 196 7.80 8.15 -6.09
C VAL A 196 7.83 6.64 -6.35
N ALA A 197 7.51 5.82 -5.35
CA ALA A 197 7.60 4.37 -5.37
C ALA A 197 9.01 3.79 -5.64
N SER A 198 9.18 2.54 -5.26
CA SER A 198 10.38 1.75 -5.58
C SER A 198 10.24 1.15 -6.99
N ARG A 199 11.34 1.04 -7.74
CA ARG A 199 11.34 0.74 -9.19
C ARG A 199 10.37 -0.36 -9.61
N TYR A 200 10.43 -1.52 -8.96
CA TYR A 200 9.67 -2.71 -9.33
C TYR A 200 8.15 -2.59 -9.12
N PHE A 201 7.71 -1.55 -8.39
CA PHE A 201 6.31 -1.29 -8.04
C PHE A 201 5.79 0.00 -8.68
N LYS A 202 6.58 0.67 -9.52
CA LYS A 202 6.15 1.87 -10.25
C LYS A 202 5.08 1.49 -11.27
N GLY A 203 3.95 2.19 -11.21
CA GLY A 203 2.92 2.17 -12.25
C GLY A 203 3.45 2.74 -13.57
N PRO A 204 2.93 2.29 -14.73
CA PRO A 204 3.30 2.81 -16.04
C PRO A 204 3.24 4.33 -16.12
N GLU A 205 2.25 4.96 -15.49
CA GLU A 205 2.10 6.42 -15.39
C GLU A 205 3.36 7.11 -14.83
N LEU A 206 4.09 6.49 -13.91
CA LEU A 206 5.33 7.04 -13.37
C LEU A 206 6.54 6.85 -14.30
N LEU A 207 6.46 5.87 -15.21
CA LEU A 207 7.53 5.49 -16.12
C LEU A 207 7.42 6.22 -17.47
N VAL A 208 6.23 6.72 -17.80
CA VAL A 208 5.94 7.55 -18.98
C VAL A 208 5.66 9.01 -18.59
N ASP A 209 6.06 9.41 -17.38
CA ASP A 209 5.96 10.78 -16.85
C ASP A 209 4.55 11.41 -16.87
N TYR A 210 3.48 10.61 -16.79
CA TYR A 210 2.11 11.10 -16.65
C TYR A 210 1.83 11.53 -15.20
N GLN A 211 1.60 12.83 -14.98
CA GLN A 211 1.58 13.43 -13.65
C GLN A 211 0.20 13.49 -12.97
N MET A 212 -0.89 13.45 -13.75
CA MET A 212 -2.26 13.49 -13.23
C MET A 212 -2.76 12.09 -12.85
N TYR A 213 -1.99 11.40 -12.00
CA TYR A 213 -2.34 10.08 -11.48
C TYR A 213 -3.12 10.16 -10.16
N ASP A 214 -3.71 9.03 -9.76
CA ASP A 214 -4.59 8.93 -8.59
C ASP A 214 -4.31 7.65 -7.76
N TYR A 215 -5.24 7.32 -6.87
CA TYR A 215 -5.22 6.15 -5.97
C TYR A 215 -4.90 4.82 -6.67
N SER A 216 -5.26 4.69 -7.96
CA SER A 216 -5.01 3.51 -8.79
C SER A 216 -3.52 3.19 -8.98
N LEU A 217 -2.61 4.12 -8.67
CA LEU A 217 -1.18 3.85 -8.57
C LEU A 217 -0.88 2.77 -7.50
N ASP A 218 -1.52 2.87 -6.33
CA ASP A 218 -1.32 1.89 -5.24
C ASP A 218 -1.84 0.51 -5.66
N MET A 219 -2.90 0.47 -6.48
CA MET A 219 -3.50 -0.76 -6.99
C MET A 219 -2.59 -1.49 -7.99
N TRP A 220 -1.81 -0.74 -8.79
CA TRP A 220 -0.76 -1.34 -9.61
C TRP A 220 0.33 -1.98 -8.75
N SER A 221 0.83 -1.25 -7.76
CA SER A 221 1.86 -1.76 -6.85
C SER A 221 1.39 -3.02 -6.10
N LEU A 222 0.12 -3.05 -5.69
CA LEU A 222 -0.53 -4.23 -5.11
C LEU A 222 -0.61 -5.40 -6.10
N GLY A 223 -0.92 -5.14 -7.38
CA GLY A 223 -0.85 -6.13 -8.44
C GLY A 223 0.56 -6.72 -8.63
N CYS A 224 1.61 -5.89 -8.59
CA CYS A 224 2.99 -6.37 -8.64
C CYS A 224 3.33 -7.28 -7.44
N MET A 225 2.83 -6.95 -6.24
CA MET A 225 2.98 -7.80 -5.05
C MET A 225 2.26 -9.14 -5.22
N LEU A 226 1.00 -9.13 -5.68
CA LEU A 226 0.21 -10.33 -5.93
C LEU A 226 0.89 -11.23 -6.97
N ALA A 227 1.29 -10.66 -8.12
CA ALA A 227 1.99 -11.40 -9.18
C ALA A 227 3.26 -12.06 -8.66
N SER A 228 4.02 -11.32 -7.84
CA SER A 228 5.18 -11.90 -7.19
C SER A 228 4.73 -13.12 -6.38
N MET A 229 3.84 -12.94 -5.40
CA MET A 229 3.41 -14.00 -4.47
C MET A 229 2.93 -15.26 -5.18
N ILE A 230 1.98 -15.14 -6.11
CA ILE A 230 1.37 -16.32 -6.75
C ILE A 230 2.32 -17.01 -7.74
N PHE A 231 3.25 -16.29 -8.36
CA PHE A 231 4.20 -16.87 -9.31
C PHE A 231 5.56 -17.23 -8.70
N ARG A 232 5.77 -16.97 -7.39
CA ARG A 232 7.06 -17.13 -6.70
C ARG A 232 8.24 -16.43 -7.41
N LYS A 233 7.97 -15.25 -7.97
CA LYS A 233 8.95 -14.45 -8.72
C LYS A 233 9.09 -13.05 -8.12
N GLU A 234 10.16 -12.83 -7.36
CA GLU A 234 10.41 -11.55 -6.66
C GLU A 234 11.68 -10.86 -7.22
N PRO A 235 11.57 -9.62 -7.73
CA PRO A 235 10.34 -8.94 -8.16
C PRO A 235 9.76 -9.54 -9.46
N PHE A 236 8.44 -9.39 -9.67
CA PHE A 236 7.80 -9.90 -10.90
C PHE A 236 8.29 -9.19 -12.17
N PHE A 237 8.32 -7.85 -12.15
CA PHE A 237 8.90 -7.00 -13.20
C PHE A 237 10.26 -6.47 -12.74
N HIS A 238 11.34 -7.06 -13.25
CA HIS A 238 12.71 -6.81 -12.78
C HIS A 238 13.49 -5.93 -13.77
N GLY A 239 13.20 -4.63 -13.80
CA GLY A 239 13.93 -3.65 -14.61
C GLY A 239 15.27 -3.21 -14.01
N GLN A 240 16.29 -3.04 -14.83
CA GLN A 240 17.61 -2.56 -14.39
C GLN A 240 17.58 -1.08 -13.96
N ASP A 241 16.76 -0.29 -14.64
CA ASP A 241 16.46 1.12 -14.36
C ASP A 241 14.98 1.41 -14.67
N ASN A 242 14.56 2.68 -14.66
CA ASN A 242 13.16 3.03 -14.93
C ASN A 242 12.77 2.80 -16.41
N TYR A 243 13.70 2.92 -17.34
CA TYR A 243 13.42 2.69 -18.77
C TYR A 243 13.24 1.19 -19.03
N ASP A 244 14.18 0.35 -18.57
CA ASP A 244 14.05 -1.10 -18.69
C ASP A 244 12.84 -1.62 -17.89
N GLN A 245 12.44 -0.96 -16.79
CA GLN A 245 11.23 -1.32 -16.05
C GLN A 245 9.98 -1.31 -16.95
N LEU A 246 9.80 -0.28 -17.79
CA LEU A 246 8.67 -0.23 -18.73
C LEU A 246 8.79 -1.31 -19.81
N VAL A 247 10.01 -1.61 -20.28
CA VAL A 247 10.27 -2.71 -21.23
C VAL A 247 9.87 -4.06 -20.62
N ARG A 248 10.16 -4.32 -19.33
CA ARG A 248 9.73 -5.55 -18.64
C ARG A 248 8.20 -5.66 -18.56
N ILE A 249 7.52 -4.54 -18.35
CA ILE A 249 6.05 -4.50 -18.34
C ILE A 249 5.51 -4.78 -19.76
N ALA A 250 6.05 -4.11 -20.79
CA ALA A 250 5.67 -4.28 -22.19
C ALA A 250 5.83 -5.71 -22.70
N LYS A 251 6.88 -6.42 -22.28
CA LYS A 251 7.09 -7.83 -22.59
C LYS A 251 5.99 -8.76 -22.09
N VAL A 252 5.21 -8.33 -21.09
CA VAL A 252 4.10 -9.11 -20.51
C VAL A 252 2.75 -8.56 -20.95
N LEU A 253 2.51 -7.25 -20.81
CA LEU A 253 1.21 -6.65 -21.06
C LEU A 253 0.97 -6.27 -22.53
N GLY A 254 2.01 -6.37 -23.38
CA GLY A 254 1.95 -6.01 -24.79
C GLY A 254 2.30 -4.55 -25.04
N THR A 255 2.81 -4.26 -26.24
CA THR A 255 3.13 -2.90 -26.70
C THR A 255 1.93 -2.19 -27.31
N ASP A 256 1.01 -2.93 -27.92
CA ASP A 256 -0.18 -2.34 -28.55
C ASP A 256 -1.09 -1.69 -27.50
N GLU A 257 -1.27 -2.35 -26.36
CA GLU A 257 -2.02 -1.81 -25.22
C GLU A 257 -1.31 -0.61 -24.57
N LEU A 258 0.03 -0.59 -24.55
CA LEU A 258 0.81 0.57 -24.08
C LEU A 258 0.59 1.77 -25.00
N TYR A 259 0.73 1.60 -26.32
CA TYR A 259 0.50 2.69 -27.27
C TYR A 259 -0.95 3.17 -27.28
N GLY A 260 -1.93 2.28 -27.07
CA GLY A 260 -3.32 2.64 -26.86
C GLY A 260 -3.51 3.53 -25.63
N TYR A 261 -2.85 3.21 -24.51
CA TYR A 261 -2.84 4.03 -23.31
C TYR A 261 -2.21 5.42 -23.55
N LEU A 262 -1.02 5.46 -24.15
CA LEU A 262 -0.32 6.72 -24.46
C LEU A 262 -1.18 7.64 -25.34
N LYS A 263 -1.80 7.07 -26.38
CA LYS A 263 -2.70 7.79 -27.28
C LYS A 263 -3.93 8.34 -26.57
N LYS A 264 -4.54 7.55 -25.67
CA LYS A 264 -5.75 7.95 -24.93
C LYS A 264 -5.53 9.19 -24.06
N TYR A 265 -4.36 9.29 -23.43
CA TYR A 265 -4.03 10.39 -22.50
C TYR A 265 -3.12 11.46 -23.11
N HIS A 266 -2.85 11.40 -24.42
CA HIS A 266 -1.96 12.32 -25.12
C HIS A 266 -0.59 12.44 -24.45
N ILE A 267 0.01 11.30 -24.10
CA ILE A 267 1.31 11.23 -23.43
C ILE A 267 2.41 11.18 -24.48
N ASP A 268 3.29 12.17 -24.44
CA ASP A 268 4.54 12.16 -25.21
C ASP A 268 5.53 11.21 -24.54
N LEU A 269 5.86 10.12 -25.23
CA LEU A 269 6.82 9.14 -24.74
C LEU A 269 8.25 9.62 -24.99
N ASP A 270 9.13 9.51 -23.98
CA ASP A 270 10.54 9.86 -24.13
C ASP A 270 11.16 9.13 -25.35
N PRO A 271 11.84 9.83 -26.27
CA PRO A 271 12.43 9.22 -27.47
C PRO A 271 13.40 8.07 -27.18
N HIS A 272 14.01 8.00 -25.99
CA HIS A 272 14.85 6.88 -25.59
C HIS A 272 14.10 5.54 -25.63
N PHE A 273 12.77 5.54 -25.47
CA PHE A 273 11.96 4.32 -25.53
C PHE A 273 11.85 3.73 -26.93
N ASN A 274 12.07 4.52 -27.99
CA ASN A 274 11.93 4.09 -29.39
C ASN A 274 12.85 2.91 -29.71
N ASP A 275 14.05 2.89 -29.12
CA ASP A 275 15.07 1.88 -29.41
C ASP A 275 14.98 0.63 -28.50
N ILE A 276 14.23 0.70 -27.39
CA ILE A 276 14.26 -0.33 -26.34
C ILE A 276 12.94 -1.07 -26.11
N LEU A 277 11.78 -0.48 -26.45
CA LEU A 277 10.49 -1.14 -26.21
C LEU A 277 10.23 -2.33 -27.13
N GLY A 278 10.70 -2.26 -28.38
CA GLY A 278 10.42 -3.26 -29.41
C GLY A 278 8.93 -3.45 -29.66
N GLN A 279 8.56 -4.64 -30.15
CA GLN A 279 7.16 -5.05 -30.35
C GLN A 279 6.88 -6.35 -29.58
N HIS A 280 5.85 -6.34 -28.76
CA HIS A 280 5.52 -7.47 -27.89
C HIS A 280 4.01 -7.72 -27.86
N SER A 281 3.62 -8.99 -28.02
CA SER A 281 2.25 -9.44 -27.78
C SER A 281 1.97 -9.60 -26.29
N ARG A 282 0.76 -9.27 -25.86
CA ARG A 282 0.26 -9.57 -24.52
C ARG A 282 0.40 -11.06 -24.22
N LYS A 283 1.01 -11.38 -23.08
CA LYS A 283 1.22 -12.75 -22.63
C LYS A 283 0.02 -13.20 -21.80
N ARG A 284 -0.30 -14.48 -21.97
CA ARG A 284 -1.21 -15.20 -21.09
C ARG A 284 -0.55 -15.43 -19.73
N TRP A 285 -1.29 -15.20 -18.64
CA TRP A 285 -0.75 -15.36 -17.29
C TRP A 285 -0.36 -16.82 -16.99
N GLU A 286 -0.99 -17.77 -17.66
CA GLU A 286 -0.69 -19.20 -17.58
C GLU A 286 0.76 -19.53 -17.98
N ASN A 287 1.42 -18.67 -18.76
CA ASN A 287 2.82 -18.82 -19.15
C ASN A 287 3.79 -18.71 -17.95
N PHE A 288 3.35 -18.16 -16.82
CA PHE A 288 4.16 -18.02 -15.61
C PHE A 288 3.91 -19.15 -14.60
N ILE A 289 3.03 -20.11 -14.92
CA ILE A 289 2.71 -21.24 -14.05
C ILE A 289 3.70 -22.38 -14.29
N HIS A 290 4.32 -22.88 -13.22
CA HIS A 290 5.17 -24.08 -13.22
C HIS A 290 4.89 -24.95 -11.98
N SER A 291 5.58 -26.08 -11.85
CA SER A 291 5.34 -27.07 -10.79
C SER A 291 5.42 -26.49 -9.37
N GLU A 292 6.31 -25.51 -9.15
CA GLU A 292 6.59 -24.97 -7.81
C GLU A 292 5.60 -23.87 -7.38
N ASN A 293 4.78 -23.32 -8.29
CA ASN A 293 3.85 -22.24 -7.97
C ASN A 293 2.39 -22.57 -8.29
N ARG A 294 2.13 -23.69 -8.98
CA ARG A 294 0.78 -24.12 -9.38
C ARG A 294 -0.22 -24.16 -8.22
N HIS A 295 0.21 -24.53 -7.02
CA HIS A 295 -0.64 -24.60 -5.83
C HIS A 295 -1.08 -23.23 -5.30
N LEU A 296 -0.48 -22.13 -5.78
CA LEU A 296 -0.82 -20.74 -5.42
C LEU A 296 -1.63 -20.03 -6.51
N VAL A 297 -1.85 -20.69 -7.65
CA VAL A 297 -2.49 -20.09 -8.82
C VAL A 297 -3.85 -20.72 -9.05
N SER A 298 -4.88 -19.89 -9.15
CA SER A 298 -6.26 -20.25 -9.48
C SER A 298 -6.80 -19.31 -10.56
N PRO A 299 -7.86 -19.69 -11.30
CA PRO A 299 -8.52 -18.79 -12.25
C PRO A 299 -8.90 -17.45 -11.63
N GLU A 300 -9.38 -17.46 -10.39
CA GLU A 300 -9.76 -16.24 -9.64
C GLU A 300 -8.55 -15.36 -9.34
N ALA A 301 -7.37 -15.95 -9.05
CA ALA A 301 -6.14 -15.20 -8.83
C ALA A 301 -5.67 -14.49 -10.09
N LEU A 302 -5.72 -15.19 -11.23
CA LEU A 302 -5.31 -14.64 -12.52
C LEU A 302 -6.27 -13.55 -13.01
N ASP A 303 -7.57 -13.73 -12.83
CA ASP A 303 -8.59 -12.73 -13.16
C ASP A 303 -8.45 -11.47 -12.29
N LEU A 304 -8.22 -11.61 -10.99
CA LEU A 304 -7.92 -10.46 -10.11
C LEU A 304 -6.66 -9.73 -10.58
N LEU A 305 -5.58 -10.48 -10.82
CA LEU A 305 -4.30 -9.91 -11.24
C LEU A 305 -4.42 -9.16 -12.56
N ASP A 306 -5.15 -9.72 -13.52
CA ASP A 306 -5.39 -9.13 -14.82
C ASP A 306 -6.17 -7.80 -14.74
N LYS A 307 -7.09 -7.68 -13.78
CA LYS A 307 -7.85 -6.46 -13.51
C LYS A 307 -7.07 -5.40 -12.70
N LEU A 308 -5.97 -5.78 -12.06
CA LEU A 308 -5.05 -4.86 -11.36
C LEU A 308 -3.93 -4.34 -12.28
N LEU A 309 -3.29 -5.24 -13.04
CA LEU A 309 -2.15 -4.92 -13.91
C LEU A 309 -2.61 -4.43 -15.29
N ARG A 310 -3.18 -3.22 -15.32
CA ARG A 310 -3.56 -2.50 -16.54
C ARG A 310 -2.73 -1.23 -16.71
N TYR A 311 -2.31 -0.93 -17.95
CA TYR A 311 -1.64 0.34 -18.27
C TYR A 311 -2.52 1.53 -17.90
N ASP A 312 -3.74 1.51 -18.42
CA ASP A 312 -4.75 2.53 -18.14
C ASP A 312 -5.17 2.46 -16.67
N HIS A 313 -4.64 3.41 -15.90
CA HIS A 313 -4.85 3.53 -14.46
C HIS A 313 -6.35 3.65 -14.10
N GLN A 314 -7.17 4.24 -14.99
CA GLN A 314 -8.62 4.33 -14.80
C GLN A 314 -9.35 2.98 -14.92
N GLN A 315 -8.76 1.98 -15.59
CA GLN A 315 -9.35 0.65 -15.77
C GLN A 315 -8.99 -0.34 -14.66
N ARG A 316 -8.11 0.04 -13.74
CA ARG A 316 -7.76 -0.80 -12.59
C ARG A 316 -8.93 -0.84 -11.61
N LEU A 317 -9.10 -1.97 -10.94
CA LEU A 317 -10.01 -2.06 -9.80
C LEU A 317 -9.61 -1.05 -8.73
N THR A 318 -10.59 -0.41 -8.13
CA THR A 318 -10.43 0.26 -6.83
C THR A 318 -10.15 -0.78 -5.73
N ALA A 319 -9.67 -0.32 -4.57
CA ALA A 319 -9.43 -1.21 -3.43
C ALA A 319 -10.72 -1.94 -3.01
N LYS A 320 -11.85 -1.23 -2.97
CA LYS A 320 -13.17 -1.81 -2.69
C LYS A 320 -13.61 -2.84 -3.73
N GLU A 321 -13.57 -2.51 -5.03
CA GLU A 321 -13.94 -3.47 -6.08
C GLU A 321 -13.03 -4.72 -6.06
N ALA A 322 -11.74 -4.55 -5.70
CA ALA A 322 -10.84 -5.67 -5.51
C ALA A 322 -11.23 -6.53 -4.29
N MET A 323 -11.64 -5.95 -3.17
CA MET A 323 -12.15 -6.68 -2.00
C MET A 323 -13.41 -7.50 -2.32
N GLU A 324 -14.25 -7.01 -3.23
CA GLU A 324 -15.47 -7.67 -3.69
C GLU A 324 -15.20 -8.79 -4.72
N HIS A 325 -13.93 -8.99 -5.13
CA HIS A 325 -13.57 -10.00 -6.13
C HIS A 325 -13.74 -11.44 -5.61
N PRO A 326 -14.19 -12.41 -6.44
CA PRO A 326 -14.35 -13.82 -6.06
C PRO A 326 -13.11 -14.48 -5.44
N TYR A 327 -11.91 -13.98 -5.75
CA TYR A 327 -10.66 -14.46 -5.14
C TYR A 327 -10.68 -14.40 -3.61
N PHE A 328 -11.39 -13.42 -3.03
CA PHE A 328 -11.46 -13.20 -1.59
C PHE A 328 -12.69 -13.81 -0.91
N TYR A 329 -13.61 -14.46 -1.64
CA TYR A 329 -14.79 -15.10 -1.03
C TYR A 329 -14.44 -16.07 0.11
N PRO A 330 -13.39 -16.91 0.03
CA PRO A 330 -13.00 -17.76 1.16
C PRO A 330 -12.62 -16.95 2.41
N VAL A 331 -11.93 -15.81 2.25
CA VAL A 331 -11.50 -14.95 3.35
C VAL A 331 -12.70 -14.25 3.99
N VAL A 332 -13.60 -13.70 3.17
CA VAL A 332 -14.82 -13.03 3.64
C VAL A 332 -15.71 -14.02 4.39
N LYS A 333 -15.84 -15.25 3.89
CA LYS A 333 -16.60 -16.32 4.56
C LYS A 333 -16.01 -16.66 5.93
N GLU A 334 -14.68 -16.81 6.02
CA GLU A 334 -13.99 -17.10 7.28
C GLU A 334 -14.18 -15.96 8.31
N GLN A 335 -14.01 -14.70 7.86
CA GLN A 335 -14.16 -13.52 8.73
C GLN A 335 -15.61 -13.27 9.18
N SER A 336 -16.60 -13.83 8.47
CA SER A 336 -18.02 -13.68 8.80
C SER A 336 -18.54 -14.77 9.75
N GLN A 337 -17.75 -15.83 10.00
CA GLN A 337 -18.15 -16.84 10.98
C GLN A 337 -18.02 -16.25 12.40
N PRO A 338 -19.04 -16.36 13.27
CA PRO A 338 -18.90 -15.98 14.66
C PRO A 338 -17.83 -16.86 15.31
N CYS A 339 -16.84 -16.22 15.94
CA CYS A 339 -15.78 -16.91 16.68
C CYS A 339 -16.42 -17.86 17.70
N ALA A 340 -16.17 -19.16 17.58
CA ALA A 340 -16.79 -20.21 18.39
C ALA A 340 -16.32 -20.21 19.87
N ASP A 341 -15.53 -19.22 20.30
CA ASP A 341 -14.91 -19.19 21.61
C ASP A 341 -15.71 -18.49 22.71
N ASN A 342 -16.91 -17.95 22.43
CA ASN A 342 -17.79 -17.36 23.44
C ASN A 342 -18.95 -18.26 23.91
N ALA A 343 -19.07 -19.49 23.41
CA ALA A 343 -20.19 -20.38 23.75
C ALA A 343 -19.94 -21.27 25.00
N VAL A 344 -18.70 -21.40 25.49
CA VAL A 344 -18.37 -22.38 26.54
C VAL A 344 -18.42 -21.81 27.98
N LEU A 345 -18.52 -20.48 28.15
CA LEU A 345 -18.54 -19.85 29.49
C LEU A 345 -19.94 -19.57 30.06
N SER A 346 -21.04 -19.91 29.35
CA SER A 346 -22.41 -19.65 29.85
C SER A 346 -23.20 -20.87 30.31
N SER A 347 -22.67 -22.10 30.19
CA SER A 347 -23.41 -23.33 30.54
C SER A 347 -22.93 -24.05 31.81
N GLY A 348 -22.14 -23.40 32.67
CA GLY A 348 -21.49 -24.02 33.83
C GLY A 348 -22.05 -23.67 35.22
N LEU A 349 -23.16 -22.94 35.33
CA LEU A 349 -23.73 -22.54 36.63
C LEU A 349 -25.23 -22.86 36.72
N THR A 350 -25.55 -24.14 36.76
CA THR A 350 -26.79 -24.61 37.40
C THR A 350 -26.62 -26.03 37.93
N ALA A 351 -26.92 -26.16 39.22
CA ALA A 351 -27.26 -27.37 39.98
C ALA A 351 -26.11 -28.24 40.54
N ALA A 352 -25.86 -28.10 41.85
CA ALA A 352 -26.11 -29.19 42.79
C ALA A 352 -26.35 -28.63 44.20
N ARG A 353 -27.25 -29.30 44.91
CA ARG A 353 -27.88 -28.96 46.20
C ARG A 353 -26.96 -29.12 47.40
#